data_AF-A0A1V5L9Z4-F1
#
_entry.id   AF-A0A1V5L9Z4-F1
#
_cell.length_a   1.000
_cell.length_b   1.000
_cell.length_c   1.000
_cell.angle_alpha   90.00
_cell.angle_beta   90.00
_cell.angle_gamma   90.00
#
_symmetry.space_group_name_H-M   'P 1'
#
loop_
_entity.id
_entity.type
_entity.pdbx_description
1 polymer ?
#
loop_
_entity_poly.entity_id
_entity_poly.type
_entity_poly.pdbx_seq_one_letter_code
_entity_poly.pdbx_strand_id
1 'polypeptide(L)'
;MKHFIALLAMITFLFFLSLSVNIAQDEALRLNRMEMESMLNLLDHSAVKGSDIDGLADLCAKLRAGARQVALFPDSSRTVVLKVTPREAKICLGMIENATIQARNAEMVQRIRIKLLHYASSV
;
A
#
# COMPACT_ATOMS: atom_id res chain seq x y z
N MET A 1 7.09 41.57 -1.35
CA MET A 1 7.67 40.21 -1.39
C MET A 1 7.27 39.32 -0.21
N LYS A 2 7.29 39.79 1.05
CA LYS A 2 6.93 38.96 2.23
C LYS A 2 5.52 38.35 2.18
N HIS A 3 4.53 39.09 1.70
CA HIS A 3 3.15 38.60 1.56
C HIS A 3 2.97 37.51 0.50
N PHE A 4 3.79 37.53 -0.55
CA PHE A 4 3.72 36.55 -1.64
C PHE A 4 4.25 35.19 -1.18
N ILE A 5 5.32 35.18 -0.37
CA ILE A 5 5.89 33.97 0.24
C ILE A 5 4.91 33.36 1.25
N ALA A 6 4.25 34.19 2.06
CA ALA A 6 3.24 33.72 3.02
C ALA A 6 2.03 33.09 2.31
N LEU A 7 1.59 33.68 1.20
CA LEU A 7 0.48 33.13 0.41
C LEU A 7 0.85 31.80 -0.24
N LEU A 8 2.07 31.68 -0.75
CA LEU A 8 2.59 30.43 -1.32
C LEU A 8 2.72 29.34 -0.24
N ALA A 9 3.21 29.68 0.95
CA ALA A 9 3.31 28.76 2.09
C ALA A 9 1.94 28.30 2.59
N MET A 10 0.94 29.18 2.56
CA MET A 10 -0.44 28.83 2.92
C MET A 10 -1.06 27.88 1.90
N ILE A 11 -0.86 28.11 0.60
CA ILE A 11 -1.36 27.22 -0.46
C ILE A 11 -0.70 25.85 -0.39
N THR A 12 0.63 25.78 -0.20
CA THR A 12 1.30 24.49 -0.02
C THR A 12 0.84 23.80 1.26
N PHE A 13 0.69 24.51 2.37
CA PHE A 13 0.17 23.96 3.61
C PHE A 13 -1.24 23.39 3.44
N LEU A 14 -2.16 24.14 2.81
CA LEU A 14 -3.52 23.68 2.51
C LEU A 14 -3.52 22.49 1.54
N PHE A 15 -2.61 22.46 0.56
CA PHE A 15 -2.44 21.31 -0.31
C PHE A 15 -2.00 20.07 0.46
N PHE A 16 -0.97 20.17 1.31
CA PHE A 16 -0.54 19.09 2.18
C PHE A 16 -1.62 18.66 3.17
N LEU A 17 -2.39 19.60 3.71
CA LEU A 17 -3.50 19.32 4.61
C LEU A 17 -4.60 18.56 3.87
N SER A 18 -4.96 18.98 2.66
CA SER A 18 -5.94 18.29 1.82
C SER A 18 -5.46 16.89 1.42
N LEU A 19 -4.17 16.73 1.12
CA LEU A 19 -3.55 15.44 0.83
C LEU A 19 -3.63 14.55 2.07
N SER A 20 -3.32 15.09 3.25
CA SER A 20 -3.36 14.38 4.53
C SER A 20 -4.78 13.97 4.93
N VAL A 21 -5.78 14.84 4.72
CA VAL A 21 -7.19 14.58 5.05
C VAL A 21 -7.83 13.59 4.09
N ASN A 22 -7.49 13.65 2.79
CA ASN A 22 -7.97 12.67 1.82
C ASN A 22 -7.33 11.28 2.02
N ILE A 23 -6.17 11.23 2.70
CA ILE A 23 -5.49 9.99 3.09
C ILE A 23 -6.03 9.43 4.43
N ALA A 24 -6.61 10.25 5.30
CA ALA A 24 -7.00 9.89 6.67
C ALA A 24 -8.34 9.14 6.83
N GLN A 25 -9.09 8.87 5.76
CA GLN A 25 -10.40 8.18 5.82
C GLN A 25 -10.48 6.90 4.99
N ASP A 26 -9.39 6.46 4.38
CA ASP A 26 -9.37 5.19 3.64
C ASP A 26 -9.09 4.02 4.58
N GLU A 27 -10.14 3.36 5.07
CA GLU A 27 -10.05 2.02 5.69
C GLU A 27 -9.64 0.92 4.68
N ALA A 28 -9.11 1.30 3.52
CA ALA A 28 -8.76 0.39 2.45
C ALA A 28 -7.37 0.69 1.90
N LEU A 29 -6.56 -0.37 1.77
CA LEU A 29 -5.24 -0.29 1.18
C LEU A 29 -5.37 -0.09 -0.34
N ARG A 30 -5.02 1.11 -0.81
CA ARG A 30 -5.03 1.44 -2.23
C ARG A 30 -3.69 1.16 -2.88
N LEU A 31 -3.65 0.15 -3.75
CA LEU A 31 -2.46 -0.24 -4.50
C LEU A 31 -2.62 0.12 -5.97
N ASN A 32 -1.62 0.77 -6.57
CA ASN A 32 -1.53 0.88 -8.01
C ASN A 32 -1.08 -0.47 -8.61
N ARG A 33 -1.07 -0.55 -9.94
CA ARG A 33 -0.66 -1.77 -10.67
C ARG A 33 0.72 -2.29 -10.25
N MET A 34 1.75 -1.43 -10.28
CA MET A 34 3.12 -1.85 -9.96
C MET A 34 3.28 -2.28 -8.51
N GLU A 35 2.54 -1.65 -7.60
CA GLU A 35 2.47 -2.02 -6.19
C GLU A 35 1.77 -3.37 -6.01
N MET A 36 0.66 -3.63 -6.72
CA MET A 36 -0.02 -4.91 -6.69
C MET A 36 0.86 -6.05 -7.23
N GLU A 37 1.52 -5.83 -8.38
CA GLU A 37 2.46 -6.79 -8.96
C GLU A 37 3.64 -7.07 -8.02
N SER A 38 4.18 -6.03 -7.38
CA SER A 38 5.25 -6.18 -6.38
C SER A 38 4.78 -6.96 -5.15
N MET A 39 3.54 -6.74 -4.71
CA MET A 39 2.96 -7.44 -3.56
C MET A 39 2.71 -8.93 -3.85
N LEU A 40 2.28 -9.28 -5.06
CA LEU A 40 2.14 -10.67 -5.49
C LEU A 40 3.50 -11.36 -5.59
N ASN A 41 4.50 -10.66 -6.13
CA ASN A 41 5.85 -11.19 -6.20
C ASN A 41 6.43 -11.45 -4.80
N LEU A 42 6.16 -10.55 -3.83
CA LEU A 42 6.49 -10.78 -2.43
C LEU A 42 5.73 -11.98 -1.85
N LEU A 43 4.46 -12.16 -2.19
CA LEU A 43 3.67 -13.31 -1.74
C LEU A 43 4.26 -14.63 -2.22
N ASP A 44 4.69 -14.70 -3.46
CA ASP A 44 5.22 -15.92 -4.06
C ASP A 44 6.64 -16.26 -3.57
N HIS A 45 7.41 -15.27 -3.07
CA HIS A 45 8.82 -15.43 -2.71
C HIS A 45 9.16 -15.17 -1.23
N SER A 46 8.17 -14.86 -0.38
CA SER A 46 8.41 -14.61 1.05
C SER A 46 8.13 -15.85 1.89
N ALA A 47 8.96 -16.04 2.91
CA ALA A 47 8.69 -17.01 3.96
C ALA A 47 7.71 -16.39 4.98
N VAL A 48 6.56 -17.02 5.15
CA VAL A 48 5.55 -16.62 6.15
C VAL A 48 5.72 -17.45 7.42
N LYS A 49 5.61 -16.81 8.60
CA LYS A 49 5.73 -17.50 9.88
C LYS A 49 4.50 -18.37 10.13
N GLY A 50 4.69 -19.49 10.85
CA GLY A 50 3.60 -20.43 11.16
C GLY A 50 2.39 -19.81 11.87
N SER A 51 2.60 -18.77 12.67
CA SER A 51 1.55 -17.99 13.37
C SER A 51 0.64 -17.19 12.43
N ASP A 52 1.10 -16.94 11.20
CA ASP A 52 0.47 -16.05 10.25
C ASP A 52 -0.33 -16.81 9.19
N ILE A 53 -0.23 -18.15 9.17
CA ILE A 53 -0.88 -19.04 8.19
C ILE A 53 -2.41 -18.87 8.18
N ASP A 54 -3.04 -18.81 9.36
CA ASP A 54 -4.50 -18.70 9.47
C ASP A 54 -5.07 -17.40 8.87
N GLY A 55 -4.27 -16.34 8.76
CA GLY A 55 -4.68 -15.07 8.11
C GLY A 55 -4.14 -14.93 6.68
N LEU A 56 -3.24 -15.82 6.26
CA LEU A 56 -2.59 -15.75 4.96
C LEU A 56 -3.53 -16.17 3.83
N ALA A 57 -4.39 -17.16 4.06
CA ALA A 57 -5.30 -17.67 3.02
C ALA A 57 -6.28 -16.60 2.52
N ASP A 58 -6.88 -15.85 3.46
CA ASP A 58 -7.80 -14.76 3.15
C ASP A 58 -7.08 -13.59 2.46
N LEU A 59 -5.90 -13.23 2.96
CA LEU A 59 -5.05 -12.22 2.33
C LEU A 59 -4.66 -12.61 0.89
N CYS A 60 -4.24 -13.85 0.67
CA CYS A 60 -3.92 -14.40 -0.65
C CYS A 60 -5.12 -14.28 -1.61
N ALA A 61 -6.32 -14.63 -1.15
CA ALA A 61 -7.53 -14.55 -1.95
C ALA A 61 -7.83 -13.11 -2.38
N LYS A 62 -7.69 -12.14 -1.47
CA LYS A 62 -7.88 -10.71 -1.74
C LYS A 62 -6.83 -10.17 -2.71
N LEU A 63 -5.55 -10.51 -2.53
CA LEU A 63 -4.46 -10.09 -3.42
C LEU A 63 -4.66 -10.66 -4.83
N ARG A 64 -5.03 -11.94 -4.97
CA ARG A 64 -5.32 -12.55 -6.27
C ARG A 64 -6.57 -11.98 -6.94
N ALA A 65 -7.58 -11.59 -6.17
CA ALA A 65 -8.74 -10.89 -6.71
C ALA A 65 -8.34 -9.50 -7.24
N GLY A 66 -7.51 -8.77 -6.49
CA GLY A 66 -6.94 -7.50 -6.93
C GLY A 66 -6.07 -7.63 -8.18
N ALA A 67 -5.21 -8.66 -8.24
CA ALA A 67 -4.41 -9.00 -9.40
C ALA A 67 -5.25 -9.18 -10.67
N ARG A 68 -6.37 -9.91 -10.56
CA ARG A 68 -7.30 -10.11 -11.67
C ARG A 68 -7.92 -8.79 -12.12
N GLN A 69 -8.26 -7.89 -11.21
CA GLN A 69 -8.77 -6.57 -11.58
C GLN A 69 -7.73 -5.74 -12.35
N VAL A 70 -6.46 -5.77 -11.93
CA VAL A 70 -5.36 -5.11 -12.66
C VAL A 70 -5.19 -5.71 -14.05
N ALA A 71 -5.24 -7.04 -14.17
CA ALA A 71 -5.07 -7.74 -15.44
C ALA A 71 -6.19 -7.43 -16.46
N LEU A 72 -7.41 -7.15 -15.98
CA LEU A 72 -8.55 -6.77 -16.83
C LEU A 72 -8.41 -5.36 -17.42
N PHE A 73 -7.61 -4.48 -16.81
CA PHE A 73 -7.45 -3.09 -17.25
C PHE A 73 -5.96 -2.70 -17.30
N PRO A 74 -5.17 -3.29 -18.23
CA PRO A 74 -3.71 -3.16 -18.23
C PRO A 74 -3.24 -1.71 -18.41
N ASP A 75 -3.94 -0.90 -19.20
CA ASP A 75 -3.54 0.49 -19.50
C ASP A 75 -4.15 1.52 -18.53
N SER A 76 -4.80 1.07 -17.46
CA SER A 76 -5.48 1.94 -16.52
C SER A 76 -4.57 2.36 -15.37
N SER A 77 -4.56 3.66 -15.07
CA SER A 77 -3.97 4.22 -13.85
C SER A 77 -4.81 3.95 -12.58
N ARG A 78 -5.87 3.14 -12.69
CA ARG A 78 -6.77 2.82 -11.58
C ARG A 78 -6.02 2.13 -10.44
N THR A 79 -6.28 2.60 -9.23
CA THR A 79 -5.83 1.95 -8.00
C THR A 79 -6.82 0.85 -7.61
N VAL A 80 -6.29 -0.31 -7.25
CA VAL A 80 -7.08 -1.38 -6.64
C VAL A 80 -7.24 -1.08 -5.17
N VAL A 81 -8.47 -1.16 -4.70
CA VAL A 81 -8.84 -0.92 -3.31
C VAL A 81 -8.97 -2.27 -2.61
N LEU A 82 -8.05 -2.58 -1.71
CA LEU A 82 -8.05 -3.80 -0.92
C LEU A 82 -8.57 -3.54 0.49
N LYS A 83 -9.64 -4.25 0.87
CA LYS A 83 -10.12 -4.31 2.25
C LYS A 83 -9.31 -5.34 3.03
N VAL A 84 -8.19 -4.88 3.58
CA VAL A 84 -7.36 -5.66 4.51
C VAL A 84 -7.82 -5.40 5.93
N THR A 85 -7.61 -6.37 6.82
CA THR A 85 -7.78 -6.23 8.27
C THR A 85 -6.44 -5.84 8.91
N PRO A 86 -6.43 -5.36 10.16
CA PRO A 86 -5.18 -5.08 10.88
C PRO A 86 -4.26 -6.30 11.00
N ARG A 87 -4.84 -7.50 11.13
CA ARG A 87 -4.08 -8.77 11.14
C ARG A 87 -3.40 -9.01 9.80
N GLU A 88 -4.14 -8.88 8.70
CA GLU A 88 -3.60 -9.06 7.35
C GLU A 88 -2.52 -8.01 7.00
N ALA A 89 -2.70 -6.76 7.44
CA ALA A 89 -1.70 -5.71 7.25
C ALA A 89 -0.37 -6.04 7.97
N LYS A 90 -0.43 -6.62 9.18
CA LYS A 90 0.76 -7.11 9.89
C LYS A 90 1.44 -8.26 9.15
N ILE A 91 0.68 -9.17 8.56
CA ILE A 91 1.22 -10.27 7.73
C ILE A 91 1.94 -9.69 6.50
N CYS A 92 1.33 -8.72 5.81
CA CYS A 92 1.96 -8.02 4.69
C CYS A 92 3.28 -7.34 5.09
N LEU A 93 3.32 -6.66 6.24
CA LEU A 93 4.54 -6.05 6.78
C LEU A 93 5.60 -7.10 7.10
N GLY A 94 5.21 -8.20 7.75
CA GLY A 94 6.10 -9.32 8.05
C GLY A 94 6.68 -9.95 6.78
N MET A 95 5.90 -10.09 5.72
CA MET A 95 6.39 -10.56 4.42
C MET A 95 7.42 -9.60 3.82
N ILE A 96 7.18 -8.28 3.90
CA ILE A 96 8.13 -7.27 3.42
C ILE A 96 9.44 -7.30 4.20
N GLU A 97 9.38 -7.47 5.53
CA GLU A 97 10.55 -7.50 6.40
C GLU A 97 11.39 -8.77 6.22
N ASN A 98 10.74 -9.91 5.90
CA ASN A 98 11.42 -11.19 5.70
C ASN A 98 11.82 -11.44 4.23
N ALA A 99 11.35 -10.62 3.29
CA ALA A 99 11.67 -10.79 1.88
C ALA A 99 13.04 -10.20 1.51
N THR A 100 13.81 -10.94 0.72
CA THR A 100 15.02 -10.42 0.08
C THR A 100 14.63 -9.58 -1.14
N ILE A 101 14.38 -8.29 -0.91
CA ILE A 101 13.83 -7.40 -1.94
C ILE A 101 14.90 -7.07 -3.00
N GLN A 102 14.68 -7.49 -4.24
CA GLN A 102 15.52 -7.11 -5.38
C GLN A 102 15.38 -5.61 -5.68
N ALA A 103 16.47 -4.94 -6.06
CA ALA A 103 16.55 -3.49 -6.28
C ALA A 103 15.45 -2.93 -7.21
N ARG A 104 15.01 -3.70 -8.21
CA ARG A 104 13.94 -3.30 -9.15
C ARG A 104 12.57 -3.08 -8.48
N ASN A 105 12.29 -3.82 -7.40
CA ASN A 105 11.01 -3.74 -6.68
C ASN A 105 11.15 -2.96 -5.36
N ALA A 106 12.37 -2.60 -4.95
CA ALA A 106 12.64 -1.96 -3.66
C ALA A 106 11.84 -0.67 -3.45
N GLU A 107 11.76 0.19 -4.46
CA GLU A 107 10.99 1.43 -4.37
C GLU A 107 9.49 1.15 -4.17
N MET A 108 8.92 0.23 -4.96
CA MET A 108 7.50 -0.12 -4.87
C MET A 108 7.17 -0.80 -3.54
N VAL A 109 8.02 -1.72 -3.09
CA VAL A 109 7.87 -2.39 -1.80
C VAL A 109 7.96 -1.38 -0.64
N GLN A 110 8.85 -0.38 -0.74
CA GLN A 110 8.94 0.68 0.26
C GLN A 110 7.68 1.56 0.27
N ARG A 111 7.11 1.90 -0.89
CA ARG A 111 5.83 2.62 -0.98
C ARG A 111 4.68 1.82 -0.36
N ILE A 112 4.62 0.51 -0.62
CA ILE A 112 3.63 -0.40 0.00
C ILE A 112 3.81 -0.43 1.51
N ARG A 113 5.05 -0.53 2.00
CA ARG A 113 5.36 -0.51 3.44
C ARG A 113 4.85 0.78 4.10
N ILE A 114 5.09 1.95 3.49
CA ILE A 114 4.60 3.24 4.00
C ILE A 114 3.07 3.24 4.08
N LYS A 115 2.38 2.75 3.05
CA LYS A 115 0.92 2.65 3.02
C LYS A 115 0.37 1.71 4.09
N LEU A 116 1.02 0.57 4.30
CA LEU A 116 0.64 -0.40 5.32
C LEU A 116 0.89 0.11 6.75
N LEU A 117 2.02 0.80 6.99
CA LEU A 117 2.31 1.43 8.28
C LEU A 117 1.29 2.52 8.60
N HIS A 118 0.91 3.31 7.60
CA HIS A 118 -0.14 4.32 7.78
C HIS A 118 -1.48 3.68 8.11
N TYR A 119 -1.89 2.66 7.34
CA TYR A 119 -3.11 1.90 7.59
C TYR A 119 -3.14 1.27 9.00
N ALA A 120 -2.02 0.68 9.45
CA ALA A 120 -1.92 0.07 10.78
C ALA A 120 -1.92 1.10 11.92
N SER A 121 -1.64 2.39 11.64
CA SER A 121 -1.73 3.48 12.61
C SER A 121 -3.10 4.15 12.68
N SER A 122 -3.95 3.93 11.66
CA SER A 122 -5.28 4.54 11.54
C SER A 122 -6.43 3.64 11.99
N VAL A 123 -6.16 2.35 12.27
CA VAL A 123 -7.13 1.35 12.76
C VAL A 123 -6.75 0.92 14.17
#